data_AF-A0A7W2RM96-F1
#
_entry.id   AF-A0A7W2RM96-F1
#
_cell.length_a   1.000
_cell.length_b   1.000
_cell.length_c   1.000
_cell.angle_alpha   90.00
_cell.angle_beta   90.00
_cell.angle_gamma   90.00
#
_symmetry.space_group_name_H-M   'P 1'
#
loop_
_entity.id
_entity.type
_entity.pdbx_description
1 polymer ?
#
loop_
_entity_poly.entity_id
_entity_poly.type
_entity_poly.pdbx_seq_one_letter_code
_entity_poly.pdbx_strand_id
1 'polypeptide(L)'
;MSLKFLNKTIAGLVIAASCLVSVANAGIIYSNDFESGSIAVEFSNYNSVVSAPNGQSFIGTLNNGATPTLNLNSLALHSSITIDFDIYGIRSLDGTDSGDNFEFFINDLSQFVDFYGHSGGVIVGPTTGRLISHDSSDFGYGHFYGGVSTYHYSITLAHVDPSISFGFMANTDSGMDDEAFGLDNVVVSFVPSATADVPEPSTLAIFALGMMGLASRRFKK
;
A
#
# COMPACT_ATOMS: atom_id res chain seq x y z
N MET A 1 15.92 49.16 30.04
CA MET A 1 15.00 48.07 29.67
C MET A 1 15.39 46.85 30.48
N SER A 2 14.51 46.32 31.35
CA SER A 2 14.91 45.26 32.29
C SER A 2 15.20 43.94 31.57
N LEU A 3 16.27 43.23 31.95
CA LEU A 3 16.66 41.92 31.40
C LEU A 3 15.51 40.88 31.39
N LYS A 4 14.48 41.06 32.22
CA LYS A 4 13.30 40.19 32.30
C LYS A 4 12.48 40.14 31.00
N PHE A 5 12.49 41.20 30.19
CA PHE A 5 11.77 41.23 28.92
C PHE A 5 12.53 40.46 27.82
N LEU A 6 13.87 40.53 27.85
CA LEU A 6 14.73 39.85 26.89
C LEU A 6 14.59 38.32 26.99
N ASN A 7 14.49 37.78 28.21
CA ASN A 7 14.33 36.35 28.42
C ASN A 7 12.99 35.80 27.90
N LYS A 8 11.90 36.59 27.97
CA LYS A 8 10.59 36.18 27.45
C LYS A 8 10.57 36.14 25.92
N THR A 9 11.23 37.11 25.28
CA THR A 9 11.33 37.16 23.81
C THR A 9 12.21 36.05 23.26
N ILE A 10 13.32 35.72 23.94
CA ILE A 10 14.20 34.59 23.55
C ILE A 10 13.47 33.25 23.70
N ALA A 11 12.73 33.05 24.78
CA ALA A 11 11.94 31.83 24.97
C ALA A 11 10.88 31.66 23.86
N GLY A 12 10.22 32.75 23.45
CA GLY A 12 9.28 32.72 22.31
C GLY A 12 9.95 32.41 20.97
N LEU A 13 11.17 32.89 20.76
CA LEU A 13 11.96 32.61 19.55
C LEU A 13 12.38 31.13 19.47
N VAL A 14 12.79 30.53 20.61
CA VAL A 14 13.16 29.11 20.69
C VAL A 14 11.95 28.22 20.42
N ILE A 15 10.77 28.57 20.95
CA ILE A 15 9.54 27.80 20.71
C ILE A 15 9.11 27.92 19.23
N ALA A 16 9.16 29.11 18.64
CA ALA A 16 8.81 29.30 17.22
C ALA A 16 9.77 28.56 16.27
N ALA A 17 11.06 28.52 16.59
CA ALA A 17 12.05 27.76 15.81
C ALA A 17 11.87 26.24 15.94
N SER A 18 11.34 25.76 17.07
CA SER A 18 11.10 24.32 17.30
C SER A 18 9.88 23.74 16.56
N CYS A 19 9.01 24.59 15.99
CA CYS A 19 7.84 24.15 15.22
C CYS A 19 8.12 23.91 13.73
N LEU A 20 9.37 24.07 13.27
CA LEU A 20 9.77 23.90 11.86
C LEU A 20 10.15 22.46 11.50
N VAL A 21 9.63 21.47 12.23
CA VAL A 21 9.90 20.06 11.92
C VAL A 21 9.09 19.68 10.69
N SER A 22 9.75 19.46 9.56
CA SER A 22 9.13 18.87 8.38
C SER A 22 8.66 17.46 8.74
N VAL A 23 7.35 17.26 8.64
CA VAL A 23 6.77 15.93 8.69
C VAL A 23 6.90 15.34 7.29
N ALA A 24 7.72 14.29 7.14
CA ALA A 24 7.72 13.47 5.93
C ALA A 24 6.31 12.88 5.75
N ASN A 25 5.60 13.30 4.71
CA ASN A 25 4.28 12.77 4.39
C ASN A 25 4.42 11.55 3.48
N ALA A 26 3.67 10.49 3.77
CA ALA A 26 3.63 9.32 2.91
C ALA A 26 3.00 9.67 1.55
N GLY A 27 3.66 9.34 0.46
CA GLY A 27 3.18 9.54 -0.91
C GLY A 27 2.74 8.24 -1.56
N ILE A 28 1.85 8.31 -2.56
CA ILE A 28 1.46 7.16 -3.38
C ILE A 28 2.38 7.10 -4.61
N ILE A 29 2.96 5.93 -4.88
CA ILE A 29 3.76 5.61 -6.08
C ILE A 29 2.86 5.00 -7.15
N TYR A 30 2.02 4.04 -6.75
CA TYR A 30 1.15 3.28 -7.64
C TYR A 30 -0.17 3.00 -6.94
N SER A 31 -1.26 3.00 -7.70
CA SER A 31 -2.58 2.59 -7.23
C SER A 31 -3.39 2.08 -8.40
N ASN A 32 -3.98 0.89 -8.28
CA ASN A 32 -4.94 0.37 -9.24
C ASN A 32 -5.94 -0.56 -8.54
N ASP A 33 -7.22 -0.28 -8.72
CA ASP A 33 -8.37 -1.07 -8.26
C ASP A 33 -8.97 -1.92 -9.40
N PHE A 34 -8.40 -1.85 -10.61
CA PHE A 34 -8.78 -2.59 -11.81
C PHE A 34 -10.23 -2.45 -12.29
N GLU A 35 -11.07 -1.64 -11.63
CA GLU A 35 -12.50 -1.45 -11.92
C GLU A 35 -12.78 -0.84 -13.30
N SER A 36 -11.76 -0.29 -13.97
CA SER A 36 -11.85 0.10 -15.38
C SER A 36 -12.01 -1.08 -16.34
N GLY A 37 -11.72 -2.31 -15.90
CA GLY A 37 -11.70 -3.54 -16.72
C GLY A 37 -10.58 -3.56 -17.78
N SER A 38 -9.68 -2.57 -17.75
CA SER A 38 -8.59 -2.45 -18.73
C SER A 38 -7.39 -3.31 -18.32
N ILE A 39 -6.59 -3.74 -19.31
CA ILE A 39 -5.37 -4.51 -19.06
C ILE A 39 -4.42 -3.75 -18.12
N ALA A 40 -3.82 -4.46 -17.17
CA ALA A 40 -2.91 -3.88 -16.18
C ALA A 40 -1.51 -3.70 -16.77
N VAL A 41 -1.29 -2.63 -17.54
CA VAL A 41 -0.07 -2.46 -18.36
C VAL A 41 1.24 -2.41 -17.58
N GLU A 42 1.19 -2.04 -16.29
CA GLU A 42 2.37 -2.04 -15.40
C GLU A 42 2.75 -3.43 -14.88
N PHE A 43 1.90 -4.43 -15.10
CA PHE A 43 2.15 -5.81 -14.75
C PHE A 43 2.73 -6.60 -15.92
N SER A 44 3.75 -7.40 -15.63
CA SER A 44 4.31 -8.42 -16.52
C SER A 44 3.92 -9.83 -16.08
N ASN A 45 4.22 -10.83 -16.91
CA ASN A 45 3.94 -12.28 -16.72
C ASN A 45 2.45 -12.66 -16.65
N TYR A 46 1.60 -11.79 -16.10
CA TYR A 46 0.15 -11.87 -16.16
C TYR A 46 -0.44 -10.48 -15.90
N ASN A 47 -1.30 -9.99 -16.79
CA ASN A 47 -1.89 -8.65 -16.70
C ASN A 47 -3.34 -8.58 -17.18
N SER A 48 -3.98 -9.73 -17.39
CA SER A 48 -5.38 -9.77 -17.79
C SER A 48 -6.25 -9.38 -16.62
N VAL A 49 -7.15 -8.43 -16.85
CA VAL A 49 -8.20 -8.06 -15.91
C VAL A 49 -9.49 -8.74 -16.34
N VAL A 50 -10.19 -9.35 -15.38
CA VAL A 50 -11.50 -9.98 -15.56
C VAL A 50 -12.53 -9.20 -14.77
N SER A 51 -13.72 -9.02 -15.35
CA SER A 51 -14.88 -8.45 -14.68
C SER A 51 -15.86 -9.56 -14.31
N ALA A 52 -16.17 -9.67 -13.02
CA ALA A 52 -17.12 -10.63 -12.50
C ALA A 52 -18.57 -10.15 -12.66
N PRO A 53 -19.57 -11.05 -12.63
CA PRO A 53 -20.99 -10.71 -12.78
C PRO A 53 -21.53 -9.70 -11.77
N ASN A 54 -20.95 -9.64 -10.57
CA ASN A 54 -21.31 -8.64 -9.55
C ASN A 54 -20.75 -7.22 -9.84
N GLY A 55 -19.95 -7.07 -10.90
CA GLY A 55 -19.37 -5.81 -11.35
C GLY A 55 -17.94 -5.55 -10.91
N GLN A 56 -17.38 -6.37 -10.00
CA GLN A 56 -15.98 -6.21 -9.57
C GLN A 56 -15.03 -6.61 -10.69
N SER A 57 -13.89 -5.93 -10.77
CA SER A 57 -12.83 -6.29 -11.72
C SER A 57 -11.49 -6.44 -11.03
N PHE A 58 -10.70 -7.42 -11.44
CA PHE A 58 -9.42 -7.75 -10.80
C PHE A 58 -8.48 -8.44 -11.79
N ILE A 59 -7.18 -8.47 -11.49
CA ILE A 59 -6.24 -9.29 -12.24
C ILE A 59 -6.52 -10.77 -11.93
N GLY A 60 -6.90 -11.55 -12.93
CA GLY A 60 -7.21 -12.96 -12.77
C GLY A 60 -7.96 -13.53 -13.98
N THR A 61 -8.44 -14.78 -13.93
CA THR A 61 -8.24 -15.77 -12.86
C THR A 61 -6.81 -16.33 -12.88
N LEU A 62 -6.12 -16.28 -11.74
CA LEU A 62 -4.75 -16.74 -11.55
C LEU A 62 -4.73 -18.18 -11.05
N ASN A 63 -3.94 -19.05 -11.69
CA ASN A 63 -3.79 -20.46 -11.31
C ASN A 63 -2.46 -21.03 -11.83
N ASN A 64 -2.12 -22.26 -11.41
CA ASN A 64 -1.00 -23.04 -11.96
C ASN A 64 0.35 -22.29 -12.00
N GLY A 65 0.64 -21.48 -10.97
CA GLY A 65 1.87 -20.68 -10.87
C GLY A 65 1.82 -19.36 -11.64
N ALA A 66 0.64 -18.89 -12.03
CA ALA A 66 0.47 -17.55 -12.59
C ALA A 66 1.06 -16.52 -11.63
N THR A 67 1.96 -15.69 -12.15
CA THR A 67 2.74 -14.74 -11.32
C THR A 67 2.67 -13.34 -11.92
N PRO A 68 1.55 -12.60 -11.82
CA PRO A 68 1.55 -11.16 -12.04
C PRO A 68 2.75 -10.51 -11.36
N THR A 69 3.44 -9.60 -12.05
CA THR A 69 4.61 -8.91 -11.48
C THR A 69 4.53 -7.42 -11.75
N LEU A 70 4.41 -6.62 -10.70
CA LEU A 70 4.45 -5.16 -10.78
C LEU A 70 5.91 -4.69 -10.72
N ASN A 71 6.34 -3.94 -11.73
CA ASN A 71 7.69 -3.39 -11.79
C ASN A 71 7.65 -1.85 -11.70
N LEU A 72 8.22 -1.29 -10.63
CA LEU A 72 8.29 0.15 -10.43
C LEU A 72 9.74 0.62 -10.58
N ASN A 73 9.94 1.62 -11.43
CA ASN A 73 11.25 2.15 -11.78
C ASN A 73 11.28 3.66 -11.57
N SER A 74 12.48 4.24 -11.49
CA SER A 74 12.68 5.68 -11.33
C SER A 74 11.99 6.25 -10.08
N LEU A 75 12.02 5.51 -8.97
CA LEU A 75 11.44 5.92 -7.70
C LEU A 75 12.14 7.16 -7.14
N ALA A 76 11.36 8.10 -6.61
CA ALA A 76 11.90 9.25 -5.88
C ALA A 76 12.65 8.81 -4.62
N LEU A 77 13.51 9.66 -4.06
CA LEU A 77 14.22 9.36 -2.82
C LEU A 77 13.24 9.07 -1.67
N HIS A 78 13.36 7.89 -1.08
CA HIS A 78 12.50 7.39 -0.01
C HIS A 78 13.33 6.61 1.01
N SER A 79 12.72 6.29 2.14
CA SER A 79 13.34 5.51 3.23
C SER A 79 12.60 4.20 3.51
N SER A 80 11.33 4.12 3.13
CA SER A 80 10.52 2.92 3.21
C SER A 80 9.47 2.88 2.12
N ILE A 81 9.03 1.68 1.78
CA ILE A 81 7.87 1.41 0.91
C ILE A 81 6.86 0.59 1.70
N THR A 82 5.58 0.85 1.48
CA THR A 82 4.48 -0.02 1.89
C THR A 82 3.71 -0.45 0.66
N ILE A 83 3.41 -1.74 0.57
CA ILE A 83 2.52 -2.30 -0.43
C ILE A 83 1.28 -2.87 0.26
N ASP A 84 0.12 -2.43 -0.20
CA ASP A 84 -1.20 -2.88 0.22
C ASP A 84 -1.89 -3.52 -0.98
N PHE A 85 -2.54 -4.65 -0.79
CA PHE A 85 -3.30 -5.34 -1.84
C PHE A 85 -4.30 -6.33 -1.27
N ASP A 86 -5.26 -6.70 -2.10
CA ASP A 86 -6.22 -7.76 -1.81
C ASP A 86 -5.97 -8.97 -2.71
N ILE A 87 -6.17 -10.15 -2.14
CA ILE A 87 -6.24 -11.42 -2.85
C ILE A 87 -7.64 -12.00 -2.70
N TYR A 88 -8.22 -12.41 -3.82
CA TYR A 88 -9.43 -13.21 -3.85
C TYR A 88 -9.05 -14.69 -3.92
N GLY A 89 -9.46 -15.48 -2.92
CA GLY A 89 -9.47 -16.94 -3.04
C GLY A 89 -10.82 -17.36 -3.61
N ILE A 90 -10.83 -17.96 -4.80
CA ILE A 90 -12.02 -18.18 -5.62
C ILE A 90 -12.29 -19.68 -5.71
N ARG A 91 -13.56 -20.05 -5.58
CA ARG A 91 -14.10 -21.40 -5.73
C ARG A 91 -13.72 -22.37 -4.61
N SER A 92 -12.98 -23.45 -4.88
CA SER A 92 -12.80 -24.58 -3.94
C SER A 92 -11.35 -24.81 -3.56
N LEU A 93 -10.63 -23.78 -3.10
CA LEU A 93 -9.26 -23.99 -2.64
C LEU A 93 -9.26 -24.98 -1.45
N ASP A 94 -8.31 -25.90 -1.44
CA ASP A 94 -8.23 -27.07 -0.56
C ASP A 94 -7.10 -26.98 0.48
N GLY A 95 -6.41 -25.84 0.55
CA GLY A 95 -5.44 -25.52 1.60
C GLY A 95 -4.14 -26.31 1.46
N THR A 96 -3.61 -26.76 2.60
CA THR A 96 -2.27 -27.39 2.65
C THR A 96 -2.21 -28.77 2.03
N ASP A 97 -3.35 -29.45 1.88
CA ASP A 97 -3.40 -30.83 1.40
C ASP A 97 -3.19 -30.91 -0.12
N SER A 98 -3.68 -29.91 -0.86
CA SER A 98 -3.52 -29.77 -2.32
C SER A 98 -2.43 -28.75 -2.69
N GLY A 99 -2.02 -27.92 -1.73
CA GLY A 99 -0.95 -26.94 -1.93
C GLY A 99 -1.42 -25.63 -2.54
N ASP A 100 -2.71 -25.29 -2.40
CA ASP A 100 -3.26 -24.03 -2.89
C ASP A 100 -2.73 -22.87 -2.07
N ASN A 101 -1.82 -22.13 -2.68
CA ASN A 101 -1.07 -21.11 -1.99
C ASN A 101 -0.86 -19.87 -2.83
N PHE A 102 -0.67 -18.79 -2.10
CA PHE A 102 -0.21 -17.52 -2.62
C PHE A 102 1.18 -17.25 -2.05
N GLU A 103 2.13 -16.97 -2.94
CA GLU A 103 3.49 -16.61 -2.57
C GLU A 103 3.80 -15.20 -3.06
N PHE A 104 4.29 -14.38 -2.14
CA PHE A 104 4.62 -12.98 -2.41
C PHE A 104 6.12 -12.77 -2.48
N PHE A 105 6.56 -12.04 -3.51
CA PHE A 105 7.97 -11.78 -3.77
C PHE A 105 8.26 -10.29 -3.76
N ILE A 106 9.45 -9.92 -3.27
CA ILE A 106 10.06 -8.60 -3.46
C ILE A 106 11.40 -8.83 -4.14
N ASN A 107 11.62 -8.23 -5.32
CA ASN A 107 12.86 -8.39 -6.09
C ASN A 107 13.26 -9.87 -6.26
N ASP A 108 12.30 -10.71 -6.66
CA ASP A 108 12.42 -12.16 -6.83
C ASP A 108 12.75 -12.96 -5.55
N LEU A 109 12.76 -12.31 -4.38
CA LEU A 109 12.92 -12.95 -3.08
C LEU A 109 11.57 -13.20 -2.43
N SER A 110 11.26 -14.47 -2.16
CA SER A 110 10.07 -14.88 -1.42
C SER A 110 10.02 -14.23 -0.04
N GLN A 111 8.90 -13.61 0.27
CA GLN A 111 8.63 -12.97 1.56
C GLN A 111 7.76 -13.85 2.45
N PHE A 112 6.72 -14.46 1.87
CA PHE A 112 5.84 -15.40 2.56
C PHE A 112 5.11 -16.30 1.56
N VAL A 113 4.65 -17.44 2.08
CA VAL A 113 3.72 -18.37 1.42
C VAL A 113 2.54 -18.55 2.37
N ASP A 114 1.34 -18.23 1.92
CA ASP A 114 0.09 -18.49 2.64
C ASP A 114 -0.73 -19.53 1.89
N PHE A 115 -1.32 -20.48 2.62
CA PHE A 115 -2.22 -21.50 2.07
C PHE A 115 -3.68 -21.13 2.36
N TYR A 116 -4.57 -21.47 1.44
CA TYR A 116 -5.98 -21.11 1.54
C TYR A 116 -6.86 -22.32 1.31
N GLY A 117 -7.83 -22.52 2.20
CA GLY A 117 -8.85 -23.56 2.06
C GLY A 117 -10.22 -22.97 2.30
N HIS A 118 -11.23 -23.37 1.54
CA HIS A 118 -12.63 -23.00 1.80
C HIS A 118 -13.66 -24.06 1.37
N SER A 119 -13.22 -25.28 1.03
CA SER A 119 -14.12 -26.40 0.79
C SER A 119 -14.85 -26.81 2.08
N GLY A 120 -16.19 -26.91 2.02
CA GLY A 120 -17.01 -27.41 3.13
C GLY A 120 -17.22 -26.47 4.34
N GLY A 121 -16.87 -25.17 4.22
CA GLY A 121 -17.24 -24.13 5.18
C GLY A 121 -16.22 -23.83 6.28
N VAL A 122 -15.08 -24.53 6.32
CA VAL A 122 -13.94 -24.11 7.13
C VAL A 122 -13.02 -23.28 6.24
N ILE A 123 -12.97 -21.97 6.50
CA ILE A 123 -11.97 -21.11 5.89
C ILE A 123 -10.64 -21.38 6.59
N VAL A 124 -9.68 -21.88 5.83
CA VAL A 124 -8.28 -22.07 6.20
C VAL A 124 -7.47 -20.98 5.51
N GLY A 125 -6.52 -20.41 6.25
CA GLY A 125 -5.63 -19.36 5.74
C GLY A 125 -6.09 -17.94 6.07
N PRO A 126 -5.33 -16.94 5.61
CA PRO A 126 -3.87 -16.92 5.53
C PRO A 126 -3.21 -16.81 6.92
N THR A 127 -1.90 -17.05 7.01
CA THR A 127 -1.12 -16.79 8.23
C THR A 127 -0.62 -15.34 8.27
N THR A 128 -0.28 -14.78 7.11
CA THR A 128 0.27 -13.42 6.99
C THR A 128 -0.82 -12.38 6.73
N GLY A 129 -1.72 -12.67 5.79
CA GLY A 129 -2.84 -11.80 5.45
C GLY A 129 -3.96 -11.81 6.50
N ARG A 130 -5.03 -11.07 6.22
CA ARG A 130 -6.25 -11.06 7.03
C ARG A 130 -7.48 -11.30 6.17
N LEU A 131 -8.32 -12.27 6.56
CA LEU A 131 -9.66 -12.44 5.99
C LEU A 131 -10.50 -11.17 6.24
N ILE A 132 -11.04 -10.61 5.16
CA ILE A 132 -11.90 -9.42 5.18
C ILE A 132 -13.37 -9.82 5.06
N SER A 133 -13.68 -10.68 4.08
CA SER A 133 -15.05 -11.04 3.75
C SER A 133 -15.11 -12.39 3.04
N HIS A 134 -16.30 -12.97 3.04
CA HIS A 134 -16.62 -14.18 2.30
C HIS A 134 -17.96 -13.98 1.58
N ASP A 135 -17.94 -14.13 0.26
CA ASP A 135 -19.11 -14.10 -0.61
C ASP A 135 -19.44 -15.51 -1.12
N SER A 136 -20.48 -16.10 -0.54
CA SER A 136 -20.97 -17.41 -0.95
C SER A 136 -21.51 -17.47 -2.39
N SER A 137 -21.82 -16.33 -3.01
CA SER A 137 -22.37 -16.24 -4.37
C SER A 137 -21.32 -16.25 -5.49
N ASP A 138 -20.03 -16.36 -5.12
CA ASP A 138 -18.90 -16.47 -6.03
C ASP A 138 -18.84 -15.29 -7.02
N PHE A 139 -18.92 -14.05 -6.52
CA PHE A 139 -19.03 -12.83 -7.34
C PHE A 139 -20.17 -12.86 -8.38
N GLY A 140 -21.23 -13.62 -8.10
CA GLY A 140 -22.39 -13.77 -8.98
C GLY A 140 -22.23 -14.85 -10.06
N TYR A 141 -21.14 -15.63 -10.07
CA TYR A 141 -21.00 -16.81 -10.93
C TYR A 141 -21.91 -17.98 -10.46
N GLY A 142 -22.37 -17.96 -9.21
CA GLY A 142 -23.33 -18.92 -8.66
C GLY A 142 -22.76 -19.78 -7.53
N HIS A 143 -23.59 -20.67 -6.99
CA HIS A 143 -23.27 -21.44 -5.78
C HIS A 143 -22.81 -22.87 -6.12
N PHE A 144 -21.52 -23.09 -6.38
CA PHE A 144 -21.06 -24.48 -6.62
C PHE A 144 -19.72 -24.86 -6.02
N TYR A 145 -18.89 -23.92 -5.54
CA TYR A 145 -17.50 -24.26 -5.23
C TYR A 145 -16.98 -23.79 -3.88
N GLY A 146 -17.75 -23.06 -3.07
CA GLY A 146 -17.26 -22.55 -1.79
C GLY A 146 -16.98 -21.05 -1.79
N GLY A 147 -17.48 -20.31 -2.80
CA GLY A 147 -17.56 -18.85 -2.83
C GLY A 147 -16.23 -18.14 -3.13
N VAL A 148 -16.22 -16.82 -2.93
CA VAL A 148 -14.99 -16.01 -2.93
C VAL A 148 -14.71 -15.49 -1.53
N SER A 149 -13.46 -15.63 -1.08
CA SER A 149 -12.98 -14.97 0.13
C SER A 149 -11.99 -13.88 -0.23
N THR A 150 -12.14 -12.71 0.39
CA THR A 150 -11.21 -11.58 0.21
C THR A 150 -10.23 -11.53 1.38
N TYR A 151 -8.95 -11.46 1.05
CA TYR A 151 -7.85 -11.38 2.01
C TYR A 151 -7.02 -10.13 1.75
N HIS A 152 -6.74 -9.38 2.80
CA HIS A 152 -5.96 -8.16 2.71
C HIS A 152 -4.53 -8.35 3.23
N TYR A 153 -3.59 -7.73 2.53
CA TYR A 153 -2.16 -7.73 2.82
C TYR A 153 -1.64 -6.30 2.92
N SER A 154 -0.75 -6.07 3.87
CA SER A 154 -0.01 -4.80 4.05
C SER A 154 1.41 -5.10 4.52
N ILE A 155 2.40 -4.82 3.68
CA ILE A 155 3.81 -5.11 3.94
C ILE A 155 4.61 -3.82 3.83
N THR A 156 5.27 -3.44 4.93
CA THR A 156 6.20 -2.30 4.97
C THR A 156 7.64 -2.81 5.06
N LEU A 157 8.51 -2.24 4.23
CA LEU A 157 9.95 -2.51 4.26
C LEU A 157 10.77 -1.22 4.20
N ALA A 158 11.95 -1.26 4.82
CA ALA A 158 12.97 -0.27 4.55
C ALA A 158 13.49 -0.44 3.12
N HIS A 159 13.51 0.63 2.34
CA HIS A 159 13.90 0.61 0.94
C HIS A 159 14.41 1.97 0.52
N VAL A 160 15.45 1.99 -0.32
CA VAL A 160 16.10 3.22 -0.81
C VAL A 160 16.45 3.16 -2.30
N ASP A 161 16.35 1.98 -2.92
CA ASP A 161 16.75 1.78 -4.31
C ASP A 161 15.75 2.45 -5.27
N PRO A 162 16.19 2.88 -6.46
CA PRO A 162 15.33 3.61 -7.42
C PRO A 162 14.33 2.69 -8.15
N SER A 163 14.30 1.39 -7.84
CA SER A 163 13.41 0.42 -8.46
C SER A 163 13.07 -0.70 -7.48
N ILE A 164 11.87 -1.26 -7.62
CA ILE A 164 11.39 -2.42 -6.86
C ILE A 164 10.44 -3.24 -7.73
N SER A 165 10.45 -4.56 -7.57
CA SER A 165 9.44 -5.45 -8.15
C SER A 165 8.66 -6.20 -7.08
N PHE A 166 7.39 -6.44 -7.37
CA PHE A 166 6.47 -7.23 -6.54
C PHE A 166 5.89 -8.37 -7.37
N GLY A 167 6.14 -9.61 -6.95
CA GLY A 167 5.61 -10.82 -7.59
C GLY A 167 4.47 -11.41 -6.77
N PHE A 168 3.39 -11.79 -7.46
CA PHE A 168 2.16 -12.30 -6.85
C PHE A 168 1.88 -13.71 -7.40
N MET A 169 2.53 -14.75 -6.88
CA MET A 169 2.41 -16.10 -7.44
C MET A 169 1.19 -16.81 -6.85
N ALA A 170 0.31 -17.27 -7.73
CA ALA A 170 -0.87 -18.05 -7.40
C ALA A 170 -0.66 -19.51 -7.83
N ASN A 171 -0.49 -20.40 -6.85
CA ASN A 171 -0.31 -21.83 -7.07
C ASN A 171 -1.61 -22.55 -6.72
N THR A 172 -2.11 -23.31 -7.69
CA THR A 172 -3.22 -24.26 -7.53
C THR A 172 -2.84 -25.57 -8.19
N ASP A 173 -3.44 -26.67 -7.78
CA ASP A 173 -3.21 -27.98 -8.41
C ASP A 173 -4.22 -28.32 -9.51
N SER A 174 -5.31 -27.54 -9.59
CA SER A 174 -6.37 -27.68 -10.58
C SER A 174 -6.57 -26.44 -11.48
N GLY A 175 -7.37 -26.61 -12.54
CA GLY A 175 -7.62 -25.59 -13.56
C GLY A 175 -8.70 -24.57 -13.23
N MET A 176 -8.92 -23.61 -14.15
CA MET A 176 -9.78 -22.42 -13.98
C MET A 176 -11.25 -22.69 -13.67
N ASP A 177 -11.74 -23.93 -13.65
CA ASP A 177 -13.14 -24.25 -13.35
C ASP A 177 -13.36 -24.64 -11.88
N ASP A 178 -12.28 -24.85 -11.12
CA ASP A 178 -12.34 -25.42 -9.77
C ASP A 178 -11.61 -24.55 -8.74
N GLU A 179 -10.42 -24.03 -9.07
CA GLU A 179 -9.60 -23.23 -8.15
C GLU A 179 -8.95 -22.06 -8.87
N ALA A 180 -9.00 -20.89 -8.25
CA ALA A 180 -8.30 -19.72 -8.75
C ALA A 180 -8.05 -18.68 -7.66
N PHE A 181 -7.14 -17.76 -7.98
CA PHE A 181 -6.95 -16.52 -7.26
C PHE A 181 -7.28 -15.30 -8.13
N GLY A 182 -7.54 -14.17 -7.47
CA GLY A 182 -7.58 -12.85 -8.08
C GLY A 182 -6.71 -11.87 -7.29
N LEU A 183 -6.14 -10.88 -7.96
CA LEU A 183 -5.36 -9.80 -7.35
C LEU A 183 -6.07 -8.47 -7.58
N ASP A 184 -6.27 -7.71 -6.50
CA ASP A 184 -7.03 -6.47 -6.54
C ASP A 184 -6.48 -5.40 -5.58
N ASN A 185 -6.96 -4.15 -5.71
CA ASN A 185 -6.71 -3.02 -4.83
C ASN A 185 -5.21 -2.79 -4.51
N VAL A 186 -4.36 -2.87 -5.53
CA VAL A 186 -2.91 -2.76 -5.37
C VAL A 186 -2.51 -1.30 -5.20
N VAL A 187 -1.96 -0.97 -4.04
CA VAL A 187 -1.44 0.35 -3.70
C VAL A 187 -0.01 0.24 -3.21
N VAL A 188 0.88 1.04 -3.78
CA VAL A 188 2.27 1.17 -3.31
C VAL A 188 2.49 2.60 -2.85
N SER A 189 2.89 2.77 -1.61
CA SER A 189 3.19 4.06 -0.99
C SER A 189 4.62 4.09 -0.45
N PHE A 190 5.13 5.29 -0.18
CA PHE A 190 6.48 5.47 0.34
C PHE A 190 6.54 6.57 1.39
N VAL A 191 7.55 6.49 2.26
CA VAL A 191 7.94 7.59 3.13
C VAL A 191 9.18 8.26 2.53
N PRO A 192 9.11 9.55 2.16
CA PRO A 192 10.26 10.27 1.63
C PRO A 192 11.44 10.16 2.58
N SER A 193 12.64 9.95 2.03
CA SER A 193 13.85 10.16 2.80
C SER A 193 13.90 11.65 3.08
N ALA A 194 14.05 12.04 4.34
CA ALA A 194 14.27 13.43 4.69
C ALA A 194 15.56 13.90 4.00
N THR A 195 15.44 14.48 2.81
CA THR A 195 16.46 15.39 2.33
C THR A 195 16.45 16.53 3.34
N ALA A 196 17.62 16.92 3.83
CA ALA A 196 17.72 18.02 4.80
C ALA A 196 16.82 19.15 4.31
N ASP A 197 15.70 19.38 5.01
CA ASP A 197 14.72 20.35 4.57
C ASP A 197 15.48 21.63 4.34
N VAL A 198 15.39 22.18 3.14
CA VAL A 198 15.77 23.57 2.95
C VAL A 198 14.86 24.30 3.94
N PRO A 199 15.41 24.88 5.03
CA PRO A 199 14.57 25.52 6.02
C PRO A 199 13.68 26.48 5.25
N GLU A 200 12.36 26.42 5.48
CA GLU A 200 11.42 27.35 4.85
C GLU A 200 12.09 28.72 4.87
N PRO A 201 12.16 29.42 3.72
CA PRO A 201 12.92 30.64 3.64
C PRO A 201 12.52 31.49 4.83
N SER A 202 13.51 32.06 5.51
CA SER A 202 13.30 32.84 6.73
C SER A 202 12.36 34.03 6.49
N THR A 203 11.74 34.19 5.32
CA THR A 203 10.64 35.10 5.01
C THR A 203 9.51 35.02 6.01
N LEU A 204 9.06 33.86 6.50
CA LEU A 204 7.99 33.82 7.51
C LEU A 204 8.46 34.37 8.86
N ALA A 205 9.69 34.00 9.26
CA ALA A 205 10.32 34.52 10.47
C ALA A 205 10.63 36.03 10.36
N ILE A 206 11.15 36.49 9.23
CA ILE A 206 11.43 37.89 8.91
C ILE A 206 10.12 38.68 8.79
N PHE A 207 9.06 38.10 8.23
CA PHE A 207 7.74 38.69 8.16
C PHE A 207 7.14 38.84 9.56
N ALA A 208 7.20 37.80 10.39
CA ALA A 208 6.75 37.84 11.78
C ALA A 208 7.58 38.84 12.61
N LEU A 209 8.90 38.86 12.45
CA LEU A 209 9.81 39.84 13.08
C LEU A 209 9.54 41.27 12.58
N GLY A 210 9.24 41.45 11.29
CA GLY A 210 8.85 42.71 10.69
C GLY A 210 7.53 43.24 11.26
N MET A 211 6.52 42.37 11.38
CA MET A 211 5.22 42.68 11.99
C MET A 211 5.36 42.98 13.49
N MET A 212 6.19 42.23 14.22
CA MET A 212 6.50 42.51 15.63
C MET A 212 7.26 43.83 15.80
N GLY A 213 8.23 44.13 14.91
CA GLY A 213 8.94 45.41 14.88
C GLY A 213 7.97 46.58 14.65
N LEU A 214 7.06 46.45 13.68
CA LEU A 214 5.99 47.41 13.40
C LEU A 214 5.05 47.61 14.60
N ALA A 215 4.63 46.52 15.25
CA ALA A 215 3.78 46.57 16.44
C ALA A 215 4.51 47.25 17.62
N SER A 216 5.78 46.93 17.85
CA SER A 216 6.59 47.49 18.95
C SER A 216 6.73 49.02 18.90
N ARG A 217 6.69 49.61 17.70
CA ARG A 217 6.73 51.07 17.51
C ARG A 217 5.45 51.78 17.98
N ARG A 218 4.30 51.10 18.00
CA ARG A 218 3.00 51.68 18.39
C ARG A 218 2.75 51.69 19.90
N PHE A 219 3.56 50.98 20.69
CA PHE A 219 3.37 50.87 22.14
C PHE A 219 4.28 51.78 22.99
N LYS A 220 5.01 52.74 22.37
CA LYS A 220 5.60 53.86 23.12
C LYS A 220 4.58 55.00 23.25
N LYS A 221 3.72 54.88 24.26
CA LYS A 221 3.18 56.00 25.04
C LYS A 221 3.45 55.70 26.51
#